data_AF-A0A2D8G8U9-F1
#
_entry.id   AF-A0A2D8G8U9-F1
#
_cell.length_a   1.000
_cell.length_b   1.000
_cell.length_c   1.000
_cell.angle_alpha   90.00
_cell.angle_beta   90.00
_cell.angle_gamma   90.00
#
_symmetry.space_group_name_H-M   'P 1'
#
loop_
_entity.id
_entity.type
_entity.pdbx_description
1 polymer ?
#
loop_
_entity_poly.entity_id
_entity_poly.type
_entity_poly.pdbx_seq_one_letter_code
_entity_poly.pdbx_strand_id
1 'polypeptide(L)'
;IYAFGQASDMIQFGPNAQLTAIIDDWAPYYVERTQALIDKTWESKDTWGGMPTGMVKLADISDDVPKVVVNLVNEAQEGILSGELHPFTGPINKQDGTVWLADGEVASEGDLLGMDFYVEGIDGVIPN
;
A
#
# COMPACT_ATOMS: atom_id res chain seq x y z
N ILE A 1 -22.41 -4.77 5.89
CA ILE A 1 -21.29 -5.06 4.95
C ILE A 1 -20.24 -4.02 5.26
N TYR A 2 -18.98 -4.44 5.40
CA TYR A 2 -17.86 -3.55 5.62
C TYR A 2 -17.07 -3.34 4.32
N ALA A 3 -16.41 -2.20 4.20
CA ALA A 3 -15.65 -1.77 3.04
C ALA A 3 -14.47 -0.88 3.46
N PHE A 4 -13.61 -0.55 2.51
CA PHE A 4 -12.50 0.38 2.68
C PHE A 4 -12.62 1.50 1.66
N GLY A 5 -12.29 2.73 2.06
CA GLY A 5 -12.18 3.84 1.13
C GLY A 5 -10.95 3.70 0.23
N GLN A 6 -11.02 4.26 -0.97
CA GLN A 6 -9.95 4.25 -1.96
C GLN A 6 -9.54 5.68 -2.31
N ALA A 7 -8.24 5.96 -2.29
CA ALA A 7 -7.59 7.25 -2.57
C ALA A 7 -7.93 8.40 -1.61
N SER A 8 -9.07 8.36 -0.92
CA SER A 8 -9.53 9.40 -0.01
C SER A 8 -10.28 8.80 1.17
N ASP A 9 -10.44 9.58 2.24
CA ASP A 9 -11.37 9.24 3.31
C ASP A 9 -12.82 9.38 2.81
N MET A 10 -13.49 8.24 2.65
CA MET A 10 -14.86 8.15 2.14
C MET A 10 -15.90 7.98 3.25
N ILE A 11 -15.55 8.26 4.51
CA ILE A 11 -16.44 8.00 5.66
C ILE A 11 -17.82 8.67 5.51
N GLN A 12 -17.88 9.85 4.87
CA GLN A 12 -19.15 10.53 4.61
C GLN A 12 -20.11 9.75 3.69
N PHE A 13 -19.58 8.88 2.82
CA PHE A 13 -20.36 8.08 1.87
C PHE A 13 -20.70 6.69 2.41
N GLY A 14 -19.92 6.19 3.37
CA GLY A 14 -20.12 4.88 4.00
C GLY A 14 -19.89 4.92 5.51
N PRO A 15 -20.63 5.74 6.28
CA PRO A 15 -20.33 5.97 7.70
C PRO A 15 -20.45 4.72 8.57
N ASN A 16 -21.29 3.75 8.16
CA ASN A 16 -21.50 2.47 8.86
C ASN A 16 -20.85 1.29 8.12
N ALA A 17 -20.04 1.57 7.09
CA ALA A 17 -19.44 0.54 6.24
C ALA A 17 -17.92 0.67 6.16
N GLN A 18 -17.38 1.89 6.12
CA GLN A 18 -15.95 2.12 6.03
C GLN A 18 -15.24 1.72 7.32
N LEU A 19 -14.25 0.82 7.22
CA LEU A 19 -13.38 0.44 8.33
C LEU A 19 -12.14 1.35 8.45
N THR A 20 -11.59 1.80 7.31
CA THR A 20 -10.56 2.83 7.13
C THR A 20 -10.45 3.10 5.62
N ALA A 21 -9.48 3.88 5.17
CA ALA A 21 -9.19 4.12 3.76
C ALA A 21 -7.69 4.22 3.51
N ILE A 22 -7.26 3.81 2.31
CA ILE A 22 -5.92 4.13 1.80
C ILE A 22 -6.03 5.51 1.12
N ILE A 23 -5.35 6.49 1.68
CA ILE A 23 -5.34 7.88 1.21
C ILE A 23 -4.07 8.11 0.39
N ASP A 24 -4.24 8.68 -0.80
CA ASP A 24 -3.13 9.11 -1.65
C ASP A 24 -2.84 10.60 -1.39
N ASP A 25 -1.79 10.90 -0.62
CA ASP A 25 -1.40 12.28 -0.30
C ASP A 25 -0.27 12.77 -1.21
N TRP A 26 -0.68 13.34 -2.34
CA TRP A 26 0.23 13.89 -3.36
C TRP A 26 0.77 15.29 -3.03
N ALA A 27 0.22 15.97 -2.01
CA ALA A 27 0.51 17.38 -1.79
C ALA A 27 2.00 17.65 -1.47
N PRO A 28 2.66 16.90 -0.57
CA PRO A 28 4.10 17.09 -0.32
C PRO A 28 4.95 16.91 -1.57
N TYR A 29 4.63 15.90 -2.38
CA TYR A 29 5.35 15.64 -3.64
C TYR A 29 5.18 16.80 -4.62
N TYR A 30 3.96 17.28 -4.87
CA TYR A 30 3.74 18.39 -5.80
C TYR A 30 4.42 19.69 -5.34
N VAL A 31 4.43 19.96 -4.03
CA VAL A 31 5.17 21.09 -3.45
C VAL A 31 6.67 20.93 -3.70
N GLU A 32 7.26 19.76 -3.40
CA GLU A 32 8.68 19.47 -3.66
C GLU A 32 9.04 19.69 -5.13
N ARG A 33 8.28 19.10 -6.06
CA ARG A 33 8.59 19.17 -7.50
C ARG A 33 8.45 20.58 -8.06
N THR A 34 7.46 21.34 -7.59
CA THR A 34 7.26 22.74 -7.98
C THR A 34 8.39 23.61 -7.43
N GLN A 35 8.81 23.38 -6.19
CA GLN A 35 9.92 24.11 -5.58
C GLN A 35 11.24 23.84 -6.32
N ALA A 36 11.53 22.58 -6.68
CA ALA A 36 12.72 22.25 -7.47
C ALA A 36 12.75 22.96 -8.84
N LEU A 37 11.58 23.16 -9.47
CA LEU A 37 11.49 23.92 -10.71
C LEU A 37 11.82 25.41 -10.48
N ILE A 38 11.25 26.02 -9.44
CA ILE A 38 11.49 27.41 -9.06
C ILE A 38 12.98 27.64 -8.77
N ASP A 39 13.60 26.71 -8.04
CA ASP A 39 15.01 26.75 -7.66
C ASP A 39 15.97 26.35 -8.80
N LYS A 40 15.43 25.97 -9.96
CA LYS A 40 16.18 25.48 -11.13
C LYS A 40 17.04 24.24 -10.84
N THR A 41 16.64 23.43 -9.87
CA THR A 41 17.25 22.15 -9.49
C THR A 41 16.43 20.95 -9.95
N TRP A 42 15.35 21.18 -10.69
CA TRP A 42 14.51 20.11 -11.22
C TRP A 42 15.27 19.24 -12.22
N GLU A 43 15.19 17.94 -12.02
CA GLU A 43 15.66 16.91 -12.94
C GLU A 43 14.59 15.83 -13.12
N SER A 44 14.61 15.16 -14.27
CA SER A 44 13.76 14.00 -14.52
C SER A 44 14.16 12.86 -13.59
N LYS A 45 13.17 12.28 -12.89
CA LYS A 45 13.36 11.12 -12.02
C LYS A 45 12.11 10.25 -12.04
N ASP A 46 12.30 8.95 -11.89
CA ASP A 46 11.23 8.06 -11.48
C ASP A 46 10.93 8.26 -9.99
N THR A 47 9.70 7.99 -9.57
CA THR A 47 9.30 8.16 -8.17
C THR A 47 8.31 7.07 -7.79
N TRP A 48 8.65 6.33 -6.74
CA TRP A 48 7.77 5.39 -6.08
C TRP A 48 7.81 5.68 -4.58
N GLY A 49 6.74 6.28 -4.06
CA GLY A 49 6.63 6.57 -2.63
C GLY A 49 5.47 5.81 -2.01
N GLY A 50 5.62 5.53 -0.71
CA GLY A 50 4.64 4.82 0.10
C GLY A 50 4.37 5.54 1.41
N MET A 51 4.13 4.78 2.48
CA MET A 51 3.93 5.34 3.82
C MET A 51 5.14 6.13 4.35
N PRO A 52 6.41 5.69 4.17
CA PRO A 52 7.56 6.42 4.68
C PRO A 52 7.75 7.81 4.08
N THR A 53 7.38 8.01 2.82
CA THR A 53 7.43 9.33 2.15
C THR A 53 6.18 10.16 2.44
N GLY A 54 5.18 9.59 3.11
CA GLY A 54 3.89 10.22 3.36
C GLY A 54 2.96 10.27 2.15
N MET A 55 3.32 9.65 1.01
CA MET A 55 2.46 9.60 -0.18
C MET A 55 1.24 8.68 0.01
N VAL A 56 1.36 7.68 0.88
CA VAL A 56 0.27 6.78 1.26
C VAL A 56 -0.01 6.93 2.74
N LYS A 57 -1.28 7.08 3.12
CA LYS A 57 -1.71 7.17 4.52
C LYS A 57 -2.93 6.29 4.77
N LEU A 58 -3.17 5.98 6.03
CA LEU A 58 -4.45 5.40 6.47
C LEU A 58 -5.34 6.52 7.03
N ALA A 59 -6.63 6.47 6.70
CA ALA A 59 -7.65 7.23 7.42
C ALA A 59 -7.83 6.66 8.84
N ASP A 60 -8.57 7.40 9.68
CA ASP A 60 -8.95 6.90 10.99
C ASP A 60 -9.66 5.55 10.89
N ILE A 61 -9.34 4.65 11.83
CA ILE A 61 -9.93 3.32 11.90
C ILE A 61 -11.29 3.43 12.61
N SER A 62 -12.33 2.84 12.01
CA SER A 62 -13.69 2.82 12.57
C SER A 62 -13.75 2.19 13.95
N ASP A 63 -14.61 2.74 14.81
CA ASP A 63 -14.93 2.20 16.15
C ASP A 63 -15.54 0.79 16.11
N ASP A 64 -16.05 0.36 14.95
CA ASP A 64 -16.56 -1.00 14.74
C ASP A 64 -15.43 -2.06 14.69
N VAL A 65 -14.17 -1.64 14.55
CA VAL A 65 -13.01 -2.53 14.51
C VAL A 65 -12.60 -2.92 15.94
N PRO A 66 -12.59 -4.22 16.30
CA PRO A 66 -12.16 -4.65 17.62
C PRO A 66 -10.73 -4.19 17.96
N LYS A 67 -10.48 -3.82 19.22
CA LYS A 67 -9.18 -3.27 19.65
C LYS A 67 -7.98 -4.16 19.30
N VAL A 68 -8.15 -5.48 19.34
CA VAL A 68 -7.09 -6.43 18.94
C VAL A 68 -6.70 -6.27 17.47
N VAL A 69 -7.68 -6.01 16.59
CA VAL A 69 -7.43 -5.78 15.16
C VAL A 69 -6.79 -4.41 14.94
N VAL A 70 -7.26 -3.38 15.65
CA VAL A 70 -6.62 -2.04 15.62
C VAL A 70 -5.14 -2.13 15.98
N ASN A 71 -4.77 -2.93 16.99
CA ASN A 71 -3.38 -3.12 17.37
C ASN A 71 -2.57 -3.81 16.26
N LEU A 72 -3.12 -4.83 15.58
CA LEU A 72 -2.48 -5.49 14.44
C LEU A 72 -2.26 -4.53 13.26
N VAL A 73 -3.23 -3.65 12.99
CA VAL A 73 -3.10 -2.61 11.94
C VAL A 73 -1.96 -1.66 12.29
N ASN A 74 -1.91 -1.19 13.54
CA ASN A 74 -0.84 -0.29 13.98
C ASN A 74 0.54 -0.96 13.92
N GLU A 75 0.66 -2.22 14.35
CA GLU A 75 1.90 -2.99 14.26
C GLU A 75 2.37 -3.16 12.81
N ALA A 76 1.45 -3.51 11.90
CA ALA A 76 1.75 -3.60 10.48
C ALA A 76 2.15 -2.24 9.87
N GLN A 77 1.46 -1.17 10.25
CA GLN A 77 1.79 0.18 9.80
C GLN A 77 3.19 0.61 10.29
N GLU A 78 3.50 0.36 11.56
CA GLU A 78 4.83 0.62 12.13
C GLU A 78 5.91 -0.21 11.43
N GLY A 79 5.66 -1.49 11.16
CA GLY A 79 6.57 -2.35 10.41
C GLY A 79 6.82 -1.87 8.98
N ILE A 80 5.78 -1.38 8.28
CA ILE A 80 5.93 -0.80 6.93
C ILE A 80 6.71 0.51 6.99
N LEU A 81 6.45 1.35 8.00
CA LEU A 81 7.14 2.62 8.19
C LEU A 81 8.63 2.42 8.53
N SER A 82 8.96 1.40 9.32
CA SER A 82 10.33 1.08 9.70
C SER A 82 11.11 0.31 8.61
N GLY A 83 10.40 -0.30 7.65
CA GLY A 83 10.97 -1.20 6.65
C GLY A 83 11.18 -2.63 7.18
N GLU A 84 10.69 -2.95 8.38
CA GLU A 84 10.72 -4.32 8.92
C GLU A 84 9.69 -5.22 8.22
N LEU A 85 8.56 -4.64 7.78
CA LEU A 85 7.51 -5.35 7.06
C LEU A 85 7.45 -4.88 5.60
N HIS A 86 7.77 -5.79 4.68
CA HIS A 86 7.47 -5.64 3.26
C HIS A 86 6.31 -6.55 2.88
N PRO A 87 5.21 -6.03 2.27
CA PRO A 87 4.02 -6.85 1.96
C PRO A 87 4.30 -8.10 1.12
N PHE A 88 5.32 -8.02 0.26
CA PHE A 88 5.76 -9.13 -0.60
C PHE A 88 7.08 -9.71 -0.07
N THR A 89 7.01 -10.30 1.12
CA THR A 89 8.08 -11.12 1.70
C THR A 89 7.63 -12.57 1.72
N GLY A 90 8.43 -13.48 1.18
CA GLY A 90 8.11 -14.89 1.13
C GLY A 90 8.12 -15.57 2.51
N PRO A 91 7.58 -16.80 2.60
CA PRO A 91 7.25 -17.66 1.48
C PRO A 91 5.91 -17.28 0.82
N ILE A 92 5.93 -17.08 -0.50
CA ILE A 92 4.72 -16.79 -1.30
C ILE A 92 4.72 -17.67 -2.54
N ASN A 93 3.60 -18.37 -2.76
CA ASN A 93 3.33 -19.11 -3.98
C ASN A 93 2.43 -18.30 -4.93
N LYS A 94 2.51 -18.61 -6.22
CA LYS A 94 1.57 -18.17 -7.24
C LYS A 94 0.26 -18.96 -7.14
N GLN A 95 -0.76 -18.47 -7.84
CA GLN A 95 -2.08 -19.08 -7.92
C GLN A 95 -2.06 -20.53 -8.39
N ASP A 96 -1.10 -20.91 -9.24
CA ASP A 96 -0.92 -22.28 -9.74
C ASP A 96 -0.14 -23.20 -8.79
N GLY A 97 0.23 -22.71 -7.60
CA GLY A 97 0.98 -23.42 -6.57
C GLY A 97 2.50 -23.44 -6.80
N THR A 98 3.02 -22.80 -7.85
CA THR A 98 4.47 -22.64 -8.03
C THR A 98 5.03 -21.60 -7.07
N VAL A 99 6.25 -21.81 -6.57
CA VAL A 99 6.90 -20.86 -5.64
C VAL A 99 7.24 -19.57 -6.40
N TRP A 100 6.87 -18.42 -5.82
CA TRP A 100 7.33 -17.10 -6.29
C TRP A 100 8.47 -16.57 -5.44
N LEU A 101 8.28 -16.45 -4.12
CA LEU A 101 9.28 -15.95 -3.19
C LEU A 101 9.59 -17.03 -2.16
N ALA A 102 10.87 -17.33 -1.94
CA ALA A 102 11.32 -18.21 -0.88
C ALA A 102 11.14 -17.58 0.52
N ASP A 103 11.29 -18.37 1.58
CA ASP A 103 11.19 -17.88 2.96
C ASP A 103 12.19 -16.72 3.22
N GLY A 104 11.66 -15.57 3.63
CA GLY A 104 12.43 -14.35 3.88
C GLY A 104 12.88 -13.58 2.62
N GLU A 105 12.55 -14.06 1.41
CA GLU A 105 12.85 -13.34 0.17
C GLU A 105 11.88 -12.18 -0.03
N VAL A 106 12.40 -10.97 -0.21
CA VAL A 106 11.59 -9.77 -0.50
C VAL A 106 11.57 -9.54 -2.01
N ALA A 107 10.38 -9.33 -2.59
CA ALA A 107 10.24 -9.01 -4.01
C ALA A 107 11.03 -7.76 -4.40
N SER A 108 11.66 -7.78 -5.57
CA SER A 108 12.30 -6.58 -6.10
C SER A 108 11.27 -5.59 -6.66
N GLU A 109 11.62 -4.30 -6.73
CA GLU A 109 10.79 -3.29 -7.39
C GLU A 109 10.44 -3.67 -8.84
N GLY A 110 11.40 -4.27 -9.57
CA GLY A 110 11.20 -4.73 -10.94
C GLY A 110 10.15 -5.84 -11.04
N ASP A 111 10.17 -6.79 -10.11
CA ASP A 111 9.16 -7.87 -10.05
C ASP A 111 7.76 -7.28 -9.80
N LEU A 112 7.67 -6.32 -8.89
CA LEU A 112 6.41 -5.67 -8.53
C LEU A 112 5.85 -4.80 -9.67
N LEU A 113 6.70 -4.04 -10.37
CA LEU A 113 6.29 -3.24 -11.53
C LEU A 113 5.85 -4.11 -12.71
N GLY A 114 6.40 -5.31 -12.84
CA GLY A 114 6.06 -6.28 -13.88
C GLY A 114 5.06 -7.34 -13.47
N MET A 115 4.46 -7.24 -12.28
CA MET A 115 3.65 -8.31 -11.69
C MET A 115 2.40 -8.60 -12.54
N ASP A 116 2.34 -9.80 -13.11
CA ASP A 116 1.32 -10.25 -14.06
C ASP A 116 0.72 -11.62 -13.70
N PHE A 117 0.74 -11.97 -12.41
CA PHE A 117 0.17 -13.21 -11.86
C PHE A 117 -0.51 -12.93 -10.51
N TYR A 118 -1.39 -13.84 -10.09
CA TYR A 118 -1.94 -13.83 -8.73
C TYR A 118 -1.18 -14.77 -7.80
N VAL A 119 -1.25 -14.48 -6.50
CA VAL A 119 -0.75 -15.38 -5.45
C VAL A 119 -1.75 -16.50 -5.14
N GLU A 120 -1.29 -17.53 -4.45
CA GLU A 120 -2.13 -18.64 -3.97
C GLU A 120 -3.36 -18.13 -3.18
N GLY A 121 -4.52 -18.77 -3.40
CA GLY A 121 -5.78 -18.42 -2.73
C GLY A 121 -6.67 -17.40 -3.45
N ILE A 122 -6.19 -16.82 -4.56
CA ILE A 122 -7.02 -15.99 -5.45
C ILE A 122 -7.69 -16.90 -6.48
N ASP A 123 -9.00 -16.73 -6.73
CA ASP A 123 -9.75 -17.48 -7.76
C ASP A 123 -9.93 -16.68 -9.07
N GLY A 124 -9.48 -15.43 -9.09
CA GLY A 124 -9.56 -14.54 -10.24
C GLY A 124 -8.69 -15.02 -11.42
N VAL A 125 -9.08 -14.65 -12.64
CA VAL A 125 -8.30 -14.94 -13.86
C VAL A 125 -7.84 -13.63 -14.46
N ILE A 126 -6.56 -13.53 -14.77
CA ILE A 126 -6.00 -12.35 -15.43
C ILE A 126 -6.54 -12.29 -16.87
N PRO A 127 -7.16 -11.17 -17.29
CA PRO A 127 -7.62 -11.02 -18.66
C PRO A 127 -6.47 -11.08 -19.67
N ASN A 128 -6.71 -11.70 -20.83
CA ASN A 128 -5.80 -11.73 -21.98
C ASN A 128 -5.83 -10.43 -22.80
#